data_AF-X1F9P7-F1
#
_entry.id   AF-X1F9P7-F1
#
_cell.length_a   1.000
_cell.length_b   1.000
_cell.length_c   1.000
_cell.angle_alpha   90.00
_cell.angle_beta   90.00
_cell.angle_gamma   90.00
#
_symmetry.space_group_name_H-M   'P 1'
#
loop_
_entity.id
_entity.type
_entity.pdbx_description
1 polymer ?
#
loop_
_entity_poly.entity_id
_entity_poly.type
_entity_poly.pdbx_seq_one_letter_code
_entity_poly.pdbx_strand_id
1 'polypeptide(L)'
;MENRIYPILYPADIGATRGSGPLRWISQHLIEPKTDRIHFFIIGDYLPWDKDHVILESIGKGIAVGRLSFYKPEDVEIYRVVLSETPEQRLGNRKVEEIHEVRRRAAAELTRFGRARYDYILIAQIALGALTLLLRGKLPPWRPEQFPYGKNKDYKRTLRKKLAIGNKFLKSSRHGMSPGRMT
;
A
#
# COMPACT_ATOMS: atom_id res chain seq x y z
N MET A 1 28.50 5.39 -15.63
CA MET A 1 27.32 4.56 -15.31
C MET A 1 26.96 4.83 -13.86
N GLU A 2 25.76 5.33 -13.57
CA GLU A 2 25.33 5.52 -12.17
C GLU A 2 25.22 4.15 -11.50
N ASN A 3 25.98 3.93 -10.42
CA ASN A 3 25.72 2.83 -9.48
C ASN A 3 24.37 3.11 -8.81
N ARG A 4 23.29 2.70 -9.47
CA ARG A 4 21.95 2.83 -8.90
C ARG A 4 21.77 1.72 -7.88
N ILE A 5 21.87 2.12 -6.62
CA ILE A 5 21.64 1.30 -5.44
C ILE A 5 20.23 0.66 -5.48
N TYR A 6 19.27 1.33 -6.12
CA TYR A 6 17.92 0.84 -6.33
C TYR A 6 17.60 0.69 -7.82
N PRO A 7 16.63 -0.18 -8.20
CA PRO A 7 16.04 -0.12 -9.53
C PRO A 7 15.40 1.26 -9.78
N ILE A 8 15.05 1.56 -11.03
CA ILE A 8 14.29 2.79 -11.34
C ILE A 8 13.00 2.78 -10.53
N LEU A 9 12.86 3.74 -9.62
CA LEU A 9 11.70 3.86 -8.74
C LEU A 9 10.64 4.76 -9.37
N TYR A 10 9.37 4.42 -9.14
CA TYR A 10 8.23 5.22 -9.55
C TYR A 10 7.35 5.53 -8.34
N PRO A 11 6.60 6.66 -8.39
CA PRO A 11 5.54 6.91 -7.43
C PRO A 11 4.61 5.69 -7.28
N ALA A 12 4.09 5.49 -6.07
CA ALA A 12 3.27 4.34 -5.66
C ALA A 12 3.98 2.98 -5.65
N ASP A 13 5.29 2.89 -5.89
CA ASP A 13 6.05 1.72 -5.46
C ASP A 13 6.04 1.62 -3.93
N ILE A 14 6.13 0.41 -3.41
CA ILE A 14 6.05 0.13 -1.98
C ILE A 14 7.42 -0.31 -1.51
N GLY A 15 8.01 0.42 -0.57
CA GLY A 15 9.21 -0.01 0.13
C GLY A 15 8.84 -0.73 1.43
N ALA A 16 9.61 -1.75 1.77
CA ALA A 16 9.50 -2.42 3.06
C ALA A 16 10.87 -2.60 3.71
N THR A 17 10.99 -2.24 4.98
CA THR A 17 12.27 -2.26 5.68
C THR A 17 12.41 -3.49 6.56
N ARG A 18 13.65 -3.98 6.66
CA ARG A 18 14.00 -5.02 7.63
C ARG A 18 13.73 -4.52 9.04
N GLY A 19 13.07 -5.35 9.82
CA GLY A 19 12.85 -5.14 11.24
C GLY A 19 14.00 -5.59 12.12
N SER A 20 13.97 -5.14 13.37
CA SER A 20 14.88 -5.61 14.41
C SER A 20 14.11 -6.02 15.66
N GLY A 21 14.79 -6.77 16.53
CA GLY A 21 14.29 -7.08 17.87
C GLY A 21 13.01 -7.93 17.93
N PRO A 22 12.19 -7.75 18.97
CA PRO A 22 11.02 -8.61 19.24
C PRO A 22 9.99 -8.63 18.12
N LEU A 23 9.76 -7.49 17.44
CA LEU A 23 8.76 -7.41 16.36
C LEU A 23 9.15 -8.29 15.17
N ARG A 24 10.43 -8.28 14.79
CA ARG A 24 10.94 -9.19 13.76
C ARG A 24 10.78 -10.64 14.19
N TRP A 25 11.16 -10.97 15.43
CA TRP A 25 11.02 -12.34 15.92
C TRP A 25 9.57 -12.83 15.87
N ILE A 26 8.62 -12.01 16.35
CA ILE A 26 7.17 -12.30 16.30
C ILE A 26 6.73 -12.54 14.85
N SER A 27 7.08 -11.63 13.94
CA SER A 27 6.71 -11.73 12.52
C SER A 27 7.28 -12.98 11.82
N GLN A 28 8.45 -13.46 12.27
CA GLN A 28 9.10 -14.64 11.67
C GLN A 28 8.64 -15.98 12.28
N HIS A 29 8.08 -15.99 13.49
CA HIS A 29 7.77 -17.22 14.22
C HIS A 29 6.28 -17.40 14.55
N LEU A 30 5.57 -16.30 14.82
CA LEU A 30 4.20 -16.35 15.34
C LEU A 30 3.15 -15.96 14.31
N ILE A 31 3.53 -15.38 13.16
CA ILE A 31 2.60 -14.85 12.16
C ILE A 31 2.91 -15.43 10.77
N GLU A 32 1.87 -15.73 10.00
CA GLU A 32 1.94 -16.03 8.56
C GLU A 32 1.39 -14.88 7.71
N PRO A 33 2.03 -14.51 6.59
CA PRO A 33 3.29 -15.06 6.09
C PRO A 33 4.48 -14.62 6.96
N LYS A 34 5.46 -15.51 7.12
CA LYS A 34 6.71 -15.19 7.82
C LYS A 34 7.45 -14.12 7.04
N THR A 35 7.79 -13.02 7.70
CA THR A 35 8.54 -11.93 7.06
C THR A 35 9.41 -11.22 8.07
N ASP A 36 10.56 -10.72 7.62
CA ASP A 36 11.39 -9.78 8.37
C ASP A 36 11.09 -8.33 8.00
N ARG A 37 10.16 -8.09 7.07
CA ARG A 37 9.69 -6.75 6.69
C ARG A 37 8.59 -6.29 7.64
N ILE A 38 8.90 -5.32 8.50
CA ILE A 38 7.96 -4.89 9.57
C ILE A 38 7.45 -3.46 9.43
N HIS A 39 8.10 -2.66 8.59
CA HIS A 39 7.68 -1.28 8.32
C HIS A 39 7.60 -1.07 6.80
N PHE A 40 6.56 -0.36 6.39
CA PHE A 40 6.22 -0.19 4.98
C PHE A 40 6.00 1.29 4.70
N PHE A 41 6.42 1.72 3.52
CA PHE A 41 6.24 3.07 3.03
C PHE A 41 5.97 3.06 1.52
N ILE A 42 5.49 4.19 1.01
CA ILE A 42 5.22 4.38 -0.41
C ILE A 42 6.20 5.40 -0.97
N ILE A 43 6.77 5.08 -2.12
CA ILE A 43 7.60 5.99 -2.90
C ILE A 43 6.71 7.10 -3.47
N GLY A 44 7.13 8.34 -3.24
CA GLY A 44 6.58 9.55 -3.83
C GLY A 44 7.47 10.10 -4.94
N ASP A 45 7.42 11.41 -5.14
CA ASP A 45 8.16 12.09 -6.20
C ASP A 45 9.68 12.04 -5.97
N TYR A 46 10.41 12.03 -7.08
CA TYR A 46 11.86 12.21 -7.09
C TYR A 46 12.21 13.69 -6.93
N LEU A 47 13.21 13.98 -6.11
CA LEU A 47 13.69 15.33 -5.80
C LEU A 47 15.10 15.49 -6.39
N PRO A 48 15.25 16.07 -7.60
CA PRO A 48 16.51 16.10 -8.32
C PRO A 48 17.65 16.79 -7.57
N TRP A 49 17.33 17.80 -6.77
CA TRP A 49 18.31 18.58 -6.01
C TRP A 49 18.92 17.80 -4.83
N ASP A 50 18.17 16.85 -4.26
CA ASP A 50 18.65 15.98 -3.16
C ASP A 50 19.09 14.60 -3.67
N LYS A 51 18.88 14.29 -4.95
CA LYS A 51 19.07 12.97 -5.56
C LYS A 51 18.36 11.86 -4.80
N ASP A 52 17.13 12.14 -4.33
CA ASP A 52 16.41 11.26 -3.41
C ASP A 52 14.90 11.23 -3.71
N HIS A 53 14.21 10.26 -3.15
CA HIS A 53 12.76 10.16 -3.24
C HIS A 53 12.08 10.61 -1.96
N VAL A 54 10.95 11.29 -2.11
CA VAL A 54 9.97 11.43 -1.04
C VAL A 54 9.42 10.05 -0.70
N ILE A 55 9.17 9.80 0.59
CA ILE A 55 8.41 8.64 1.02
C ILE A 55 7.21 9.07 1.87
N LEU A 56 6.15 8.27 1.78
CA LEU A 56 4.95 8.38 2.58
C LEU A 56 4.90 7.17 3.51
N GLU A 57 4.99 7.40 4.80
CA GLU A 57 5.11 6.33 5.79
C GLU A 57 4.22 6.60 7.01
N SER A 58 3.92 5.56 7.78
CA SER A 58 3.22 5.70 9.06
C SER A 58 4.19 5.44 10.21
N ILE A 59 4.50 6.48 10.98
CA ILE A 59 5.35 6.39 12.16
C ILE A 59 4.49 6.60 13.42
N GLY A 60 5.06 6.46 14.62
CA GLY A 60 4.29 6.52 15.88
C GLY A 60 3.47 7.80 16.12
N LYS A 61 3.66 8.85 15.29
CA LYS A 61 2.91 10.12 15.33
C LYS A 61 1.82 10.23 14.23
N GLY A 62 1.67 9.22 13.37
CA GLY A 62 0.76 9.19 12.24
C GLY A 62 1.49 9.10 10.90
N ILE A 63 0.79 9.46 9.82
CA ILE A 63 1.40 9.53 8.48
C ILE A 63 2.41 10.68 8.44
N ALA A 64 3.62 10.39 8.00
CA ALA A 64 4.73 11.31 7.83
C ALA A 64 5.22 11.31 6.38
N VAL A 65 5.79 12.44 5.98
CA VAL A 65 6.52 12.61 4.72
C VAL A 65 8.01 12.57 5.08
N GLY A 66 8.72 11.59 4.56
CA GLY A 66 10.13 11.34 4.83
C GLY A 66 10.98 11.34 3.57
N ARG A 67 12.25 10.95 3.72
CA ARG A 67 13.21 10.76 2.64
C ARG A 67 13.61 9.29 2.56
N LEU A 68 13.73 8.74 1.35
CA LEU A 68 14.14 7.34 1.17
C LEU A 68 15.54 7.09 1.74
N SER A 69 16.44 8.08 1.63
CA SER A 69 17.79 8.05 2.21
C SER A 69 17.85 7.91 3.74
N PHE A 70 16.73 8.05 4.46
CA PHE A 70 16.69 7.72 5.90
C PHE A 70 16.89 6.22 6.17
N TYR A 71 16.67 5.38 5.17
CA TYR A 71 16.82 3.94 5.26
C TYR A 71 18.10 3.48 4.56
N LYS A 72 18.74 2.48 5.18
CA LYS A 72 19.87 1.79 4.56
C LYS A 72 19.39 0.96 3.37
N PRO A 73 20.01 1.06 2.20
CA PRO A 73 19.53 0.35 1.02
C PRO A 73 19.48 -1.16 1.14
N GLU A 74 20.42 -1.76 1.86
CA GLU A 74 20.48 -3.20 2.14
C GLU A 74 19.33 -3.72 3.03
N ASP A 75 18.60 -2.82 3.67
CA ASP A 75 17.44 -3.13 4.51
C ASP A 75 16.11 -2.88 3.79
N VAL A 76 16.13 -2.28 2.60
CA VAL A 76 14.92 -1.90 1.85
C VAL A 76 14.66 -2.88 0.71
N GLU A 77 13.46 -3.45 0.71
CA GLU A 77 12.94 -4.23 -0.41
C GLU A 77 11.84 -3.42 -1.13
N ILE A 78 11.87 -3.40 -2.46
CA ILE A 78 10.94 -2.62 -3.28
C ILE A 78 9.95 -3.55 -3.99
N TYR A 79 8.66 -3.32 -3.77
CA TYR A 79 7.56 -3.99 -4.45
C TYR A 79 6.87 -3.03 -5.41
N ARG A 80 6.48 -3.56 -6.56
CA ARG A 80 5.75 -2.82 -7.58
C ARG A 80 4.46 -3.52 -7.94
N VAL A 81 3.34 -2.83 -7.76
CA VAL A 81 2.05 -3.31 -8.26
C VAL A 81 2.08 -3.29 -9.79
N VAL A 82 1.85 -4.44 -10.40
CA VAL A 82 1.71 -4.56 -11.85
C VAL A 82 0.29 -4.12 -12.22
N LEU A 83 0.17 -2.99 -12.92
CA LEU A 83 -1.12 -2.38 -13.29
C LEU A 83 -1.63 -2.83 -14.68
N SER A 84 -0.99 -3.85 -15.27
CA SER A 84 -1.37 -4.49 -16.54
C SER A 84 -1.73 -5.95 -16.27
N GLU A 85 -2.98 -6.33 -16.52
CA GLU A 85 -3.50 -7.65 -16.12
C GLU A 85 -3.24 -8.75 -17.16
N THR A 86 -2.85 -8.43 -18.41
CA THR A 86 -2.54 -9.47 -19.42
C THR A 86 -1.31 -9.16 -20.29
N PRO A 87 -0.66 -10.19 -20.90
CA PRO A 87 0.43 -10.02 -21.86
C PRO A 87 0.06 -9.15 -23.08
N GLU A 88 -1.19 -9.18 -23.54
CA GLU A 88 -1.66 -8.36 -24.68
C GLU A 88 -1.77 -6.87 -24.31
N GLN A 89 -2.11 -6.55 -23.05
CA GLN A 89 -2.08 -5.17 -22.53
C GLN A 89 -0.66 -4.62 -22.36
N ARG A 90 0.38 -5.47 -22.37
CA ARG A 90 1.78 -5.03 -22.49
C ARG A 90 2.16 -4.67 -23.92
N LEU A 91 1.40 -5.16 -24.91
CA LEU A 91 1.66 -4.99 -26.35
C LEU A 91 0.74 -3.95 -27.02
N GLY A 92 -0.35 -3.50 -26.37
CA GLY A 92 -1.24 -2.50 -26.98
C GLY A 92 -2.12 -1.73 -26.00
N ASN A 93 -1.91 -0.41 -25.96
CA ASN A 93 -2.90 0.63 -25.66
C ASN A 93 -3.27 1.00 -24.21
N ARG A 94 -2.34 0.87 -23.24
CA ARG A 94 -2.20 1.95 -22.25
C ARG A 94 -0.93 2.70 -22.54
N LYS A 95 -1.06 4.00 -22.82
CA LYS A 95 0.10 4.89 -22.92
C LYS A 95 0.86 4.81 -21.60
N VAL A 96 2.16 4.57 -21.64
CA VAL A 96 3.03 4.45 -20.45
C VAL A 96 2.84 5.66 -19.52
N GLU A 97 2.57 6.81 -20.13
CA GLU A 97 2.20 8.07 -19.50
C GLU A 97 0.96 7.96 -18.61
N GLU A 98 -0.08 7.21 -19.00
CA GLU A 98 -1.28 6.99 -18.20
C GLU A 98 -0.98 6.16 -16.95
N ILE A 99 -0.09 5.15 -17.05
CA ILE A 99 0.32 4.34 -15.91
C ILE A 99 1.11 5.19 -14.91
N HIS A 100 2.03 6.03 -15.40
CA HIS A 100 2.77 6.98 -14.55
C HIS A 100 1.83 7.98 -13.88
N GLU A 101 0.83 8.47 -14.59
CA GLU A 101 -0.15 9.39 -14.03
C GLU A 101 -1.02 8.73 -12.95
N VAL A 102 -1.50 7.50 -13.19
CA VAL A 102 -2.26 6.74 -12.18
C VAL A 102 -1.42 6.51 -10.93
N ARG A 103 -0.14 6.16 -11.09
CA ARG A 103 0.82 5.99 -9.99
C ARG A 103 1.01 7.26 -9.18
N ARG A 104 1.28 8.39 -9.84
CA ARG A 104 1.42 9.70 -9.20
C ARG A 104 0.15 10.07 -8.42
N ARG A 105 -1.02 9.93 -9.05
CA ARG A 105 -2.31 10.21 -8.40
C ARG A 105 -2.57 9.30 -7.21
N ALA A 106 -2.25 8.02 -7.30
CA ALA A 106 -2.42 7.08 -6.21
C ALA A 106 -1.56 7.46 -5.00
N ALA A 107 -0.28 7.80 -5.21
CA ALA A 107 0.60 8.28 -4.14
C ALA A 107 0.09 9.61 -3.55
N ALA A 108 -0.32 10.56 -4.42
CA ALA A 108 -0.84 11.85 -3.99
C ALA A 108 -2.15 11.73 -3.18
N GLU A 109 -3.10 10.90 -3.61
CA GLU A 109 -4.38 10.71 -2.89
C GLU A 109 -4.17 10.14 -1.48
N LEU A 110 -3.12 9.33 -1.26
CA LEU A 110 -2.79 8.82 0.06
C LEU A 110 -2.39 9.92 1.05
N THR A 111 -1.81 11.03 0.55
CA THR A 111 -1.50 12.20 1.39
C THR A 111 -2.75 12.86 1.99
N ARG A 112 -3.93 12.70 1.34
CA ARG A 112 -5.20 13.26 1.85
C ARG A 112 -5.66 12.58 3.13
N PHE A 113 -5.22 11.35 3.38
CA PHE A 113 -5.48 10.63 4.62
C PHE A 113 -4.47 11.00 5.73
N GLY A 114 -3.49 11.86 5.41
CA GLY A 114 -2.24 12.19 6.11
C GLY A 114 -2.32 12.79 7.52
N ARG A 115 -3.42 12.58 8.26
CA ARG A 115 -3.56 13.04 9.65
C ARG A 115 -4.16 11.99 10.59
N ALA A 116 -4.23 10.73 10.18
CA ALA A 116 -4.65 9.66 11.08
C ALA A 116 -3.57 9.47 12.17
N ARG A 117 -3.96 9.65 13.44
CA ARG A 117 -3.12 9.29 14.59
C ARG A 117 -2.94 7.78 14.62
N TYR A 118 -1.82 7.33 15.15
CA TYR A 118 -1.58 5.91 15.37
C TYR A 118 -2.67 5.37 16.33
N ASP A 119 -3.31 4.27 15.94
CA ASP A 119 -4.33 3.64 16.76
C ASP A 119 -3.66 2.71 17.78
N TYR A 120 -3.28 3.27 18.92
CA TYR A 120 -2.69 2.49 20.01
C TYR A 120 -3.67 1.47 20.61
N ILE A 121 -4.98 1.67 20.44
CA ILE A 121 -6.00 0.71 20.89
C ILE A 121 -5.92 -0.56 20.04
N LEU A 122 -5.57 -0.44 18.75
CA LEU A 122 -5.37 -1.58 17.87
C LEU A 122 -4.28 -2.54 18.39
N ILE A 123 -3.21 -2.02 19.03
CA ILE A 123 -2.15 -2.86 19.61
C ILE A 123 -2.73 -3.75 20.72
N ALA A 124 -3.49 -3.16 21.64
CA ALA A 124 -4.14 -3.90 22.71
C ALA A 124 -5.15 -4.93 22.17
N GLN A 125 -5.90 -4.55 21.14
CA GLN A 125 -6.83 -5.44 20.43
C GLN A 125 -6.14 -6.64 19.79
N ILE A 126 -4.98 -6.44 19.16
CA ILE A 126 -4.17 -7.53 18.60
C ILE A 126 -3.68 -8.46 19.71
N ALA A 127 -3.19 -7.92 20.83
CA ALA A 127 -2.74 -8.72 21.98
C ALA A 127 -3.87 -9.58 22.57
N LEU A 128 -5.06 -8.99 22.79
CA LEU A 128 -6.25 -9.72 23.23
C LEU A 128 -6.71 -10.75 22.20
N GLY A 129 -6.59 -10.46 20.91
CA GLY A 129 -6.85 -11.40 19.82
C GLY A 129 -5.94 -12.63 19.90
N ALA A 130 -4.63 -12.44 20.12
CA ALA A 130 -3.67 -13.53 20.30
C ALA A 130 -4.01 -14.38 21.53
N LEU A 131 -4.34 -13.75 22.67
CA LEU A 131 -4.77 -14.47 23.87
C LEU A 131 -6.03 -15.30 23.62
N THR A 132 -7.00 -14.73 22.91
CA THR A 132 -8.24 -15.43 22.53
C THR A 132 -7.98 -16.64 21.63
N LEU A 133 -7.00 -16.55 20.72
CA LEU A 133 -6.60 -17.67 19.88
C LEU A 133 -5.98 -18.80 20.72
N LEU A 134 -5.10 -18.46 21.67
CA LEU A 134 -4.49 -19.42 22.59
C LEU A 134 -5.55 -20.13 23.45
N LEU A 135 -6.48 -19.39 24.05
CA LEU A 135 -7.58 -19.95 24.85
C LEU A 135 -8.51 -20.87 24.04
N ARG A 136 -8.57 -20.70 22.71
CA ARG A 136 -9.32 -21.54 21.79
C ARG A 136 -8.51 -22.72 21.23
N GLY A 137 -7.32 -22.98 21.79
CA GLY A 137 -6.42 -24.05 21.34
C GLY A 137 -5.76 -23.78 19.98
N LYS A 138 -5.84 -22.56 19.45
CA LYS A 138 -5.16 -22.18 18.20
C LYS A 138 -3.76 -21.71 18.50
N LEU A 139 -2.79 -22.61 18.35
CA LEU A 139 -1.38 -22.30 18.50
C LEU A 139 -0.83 -21.57 17.26
N PRO A 140 0.24 -20.77 17.41
CA PRO A 140 0.92 -20.14 16.28
C PRO A 140 1.56 -21.19 15.34
N PRO A 141 1.86 -20.82 14.08
CA PRO A 141 1.77 -19.47 13.54
C PRO A 141 0.35 -19.07 13.15
N TRP A 142 0.00 -17.81 13.42
CA TRP A 142 -1.34 -17.27 13.17
C TRP A 142 -1.41 -16.46 11.89
N ARG A 143 -2.54 -16.53 11.21
CA ARG A 143 -2.84 -15.70 10.04
C ARG A 143 -3.62 -14.46 10.43
N PRO A 144 -3.43 -13.31 9.76
CA PRO A 144 -4.20 -12.08 10.01
C PRO A 144 -5.71 -12.29 10.03
N GLU A 145 -6.24 -13.21 9.21
CA GLU A 145 -7.68 -13.48 9.13
C GLU A 145 -8.24 -14.17 10.39
N GLN A 146 -7.38 -14.77 11.21
CA GLN A 146 -7.76 -15.40 12.46
C GLN A 146 -7.94 -14.38 13.59
N PHE A 147 -7.35 -13.19 13.45
CA PHE A 147 -7.50 -12.12 14.43
C PHE A 147 -8.88 -11.44 14.28
N PRO A 148 -9.61 -11.20 15.39
CA PRO A 148 -10.93 -10.56 15.35
C PRO A 148 -10.89 -9.12 14.79
N TYR A 149 -9.71 -8.48 14.80
CA TYR A 149 -9.47 -7.11 14.35
C TYR A 149 -8.62 -7.01 13.07
N GLY A 150 -8.19 -8.15 12.49
CA GLY A 150 -7.41 -8.16 11.25
C GLY A 150 -8.19 -7.72 10.00
N LYS A 151 -9.52 -7.59 10.12
CA LYS A 151 -10.39 -7.05 9.07
C LYS A 151 -10.92 -5.69 9.53
N ASN A 152 -10.42 -4.61 8.92
CA ASN A 152 -10.99 -3.29 9.09
C ASN A 152 -12.43 -3.26 8.53
N LYS A 153 -13.44 -3.38 9.41
CA LYS A 153 -14.86 -3.49 9.04
C LYS A 153 -15.37 -2.23 8.33
N ASP A 154 -14.82 -1.06 8.66
CA ASP A 154 -15.22 0.22 8.09
C ASP A 154 -14.58 0.53 6.74
N TYR A 155 -13.34 0.06 6.51
CA TYR A 155 -12.66 0.28 5.24
C TYR A 155 -13.33 -0.46 4.08
N LYS A 156 -13.79 -1.71 4.28
CA LYS A 156 -14.57 -2.44 3.26
C LYS A 156 -15.88 -1.74 2.90
N ARG A 157 -16.57 -1.16 3.89
CA ARG A 157 -17.83 -0.43 3.69
C ARG A 157 -17.60 0.85 2.88
N THR A 158 -16.52 1.56 3.17
CA THR A 158 -16.14 2.81 2.49
C THR A 158 -15.63 2.55 1.07
N LEU A 159 -14.80 1.52 0.86
CA LEU A 159 -14.30 1.14 -0.46
C LEU A 159 -15.44 0.61 -1.36
N ARG A 160 -16.35 -0.22 -0.82
CA ARG A 160 -17.54 -0.69 -1.55
C ARG A 160 -18.47 0.46 -1.94
N LYS A 161 -18.70 1.43 -1.05
CA LYS A 161 -19.48 2.65 -1.38
C LYS A 161 -18.80 3.48 -2.46
N LYS A 162 -17.48 3.74 -2.36
CA LYS A 162 -16.73 4.54 -3.35
C LYS A 162 -16.65 3.84 -4.72
N LEU A 163 -16.42 2.53 -4.78
CA LEU A 163 -16.42 1.74 -6.02
C LEU A 163 -17.82 1.69 -6.67
N ALA A 164 -18.89 1.60 -5.87
CA ALA A 164 -20.27 1.66 -6.38
C ALA A 164 -20.62 3.04 -6.97
N ILE A 165 -20.11 4.12 -6.37
CA ILE A 165 -20.28 5.49 -6.90
C ILE A 165 -19.47 5.69 -8.18
N GLY A 166 -18.23 5.21 -8.24
CA GLY A 166 -17.39 5.26 -9.45
C GLY A 166 -17.99 4.48 -10.63
N ASN A 167 -18.55 3.29 -10.38
CA ASN A 167 -19.24 2.50 -11.41
C ASN A 167 -20.56 3.14 -11.89
N LYS A 168 -21.25 3.91 -11.03
CA LYS A 168 -22.43 4.70 -11.44
C LYS A 168 -22.05 5.85 -12.38
N PHE A 169 -20.94 6.54 -12.09
CA PHE A 169 -20.43 7.65 -12.91
C PHE A 169 -19.94 7.18 -14.29
N LEU A 170 -19.29 6.01 -14.36
CA LEU A 170 -18.85 5.40 -15.62
C LEU A 170 -20.00 4.83 -16.47
N LYS A 171 -21.12 4.43 -15.83
CA LYS A 171 -22.33 4.01 -16.57
C LYS A 171 -23.14 5.18 -17.11
N SER A 172 -23.26 6.31 -16.38
CA SER A 172 -24.03 7.47 -16.87
C SER A 172 -23.33 8.22 -18.00
N SER A 173 -21.99 8.20 -18.03
CA SER A 173 -21.19 8.80 -19.12
C SER A 173 -21.22 8.00 -20.43
N ARG A 174 -21.59 6.70 -20.39
CA ARG A 174 -21.81 5.88 -21.59
C ARG A 174 -23.21 5.96 -22.19
N HIS A 175 -24.18 6.53 -21.47
CA HIS A 175 -25.56 6.69 -21.96
C HIS A 175 -25.87 8.10 -22.52
N GLY A 176 -24.85 8.98 -22.61
CA GLY A 176 -24.99 10.35 -23.10
C GLY A 176 -24.65 10.57 -24.58
N MET A 177 -24.19 9.55 -25.32
CA MET A 177 -23.94 9.65 -26.77
C MET A 177 -24.94 8.82 -27.54
N SER A 178 -26.12 9.39 -27.80
CA SER A 178 -27.00 8.92 -28.87
C SER A 178 -26.43 9.42 -30.20
N PRO A 179 -26.24 8.57 -31.23
CA PRO A 179 -25.82 9.05 -32.54
C PRO A 179 -26.96 9.87 -33.14
N GLY A 180 -26.70 11.15 -33.41
CA GLY A 180 -27.60 12.01 -34.16
C GLY A 180 -27.85 11.42 -35.54
N ARG A 181 -29.12 11.28 -35.92
CA ARG A 181 -29.55 10.99 -37.29
C ARG A 181 -29.00 12.10 -38.20
N MET A 182 -28.14 11.74 -39.15
CA MET A 182 -27.95 12.54 -40.34
C MET A 182 -29.12 12.24 -41.29
N THR A 183 -29.92 13.27 -41.56
CA THR A 183 -30.74 13.39 -42.76
C THR A 183 -29.86 13.57 -43.98
#